data_AF-A0A368EYX6-F1
#
_entry.id   AF-A0A368EYX6-F1
#
_cell.length_a   1.000
_cell.length_b   1.000
_cell.length_c   1.000
_cell.angle_alpha   90.00
_cell.angle_beta   90.00
_cell.angle_gamma   90.00
#
_symmetry.space_group_name_H-M   'P 1'
#
loop_
_entity.id
_entity.type
_entity.pdbx_description
1 polymer ?
#
loop_
_entity_poly.entity_id
_entity_poly.type
_entity_poly.pdbx_seq_one_letter_code
_entity_poly.pdbx_strand_id
1 'polypeptide(L)' 'GHFGPINTMAWHPAGNIIATGGEDGYVRVQEFDDDYLDFKYDY' A
#
# COMPACT_ATOMS: atom_id res chain seq x y z
N GLY A 1 -9.50 -2.31 -4.76
CA GLY A 1 -9.58 -1.00 -4.07
C GLY A 1 -10.68 -1.01 -3.03
N HIS A 2 -10.59 -0.13 -2.04
CA HIS A 2 -11.64 0.10 -1.03
C HIS A 2 -12.91 0.66 -1.68
N PHE A 3 -14.07 0.36 -1.08
CA PHE A 3 -15.37 0.85 -1.54
C PHE A 3 -15.77 2.19 -0.87
N GLY A 4 -14.94 2.70 0.03
CA GLY A 4 -15.08 4.00 0.67
C GLY A 4 -13.72 4.69 0.81
N PRO A 5 -13.69 5.93 1.35
CA PRO A 5 -12.46 6.66 1.58
C PRO A 5 -11.44 5.85 2.39
N ILE A 6 -10.16 5.94 2.00
CA ILE A 6 -9.06 5.38 2.79
C ILE A 6 -8.72 6.41 3.86
N ASN A 7 -8.92 6.04 5.12
CA ASN A 7 -8.71 6.94 6.26
C ASN A 7 -7.33 6.77 6.88
N THR A 8 -6.70 5.61 6.67
CA THR A 8 -5.39 5.31 7.26
C THR A 8 -4.55 4.43 6.34
N MET A 9 -3.24 4.62 6.42
CA MET A 9 -2.24 3.84 5.70
C MET A 9 -0.99 3.68 6.55
N ALA A 10 -0.38 2.50 6.52
CA ALA A 10 0.85 2.18 7.24
C ALA A 10 1.75 1.31 6.37
N TRP A 11 3.04 1.65 6.35
CA TRP A 11 4.06 0.90 5.64
C TRP A 11 4.72 -0.11 6.57
N HIS A 12 4.99 -1.31 6.06
CA HIS A 12 5.83 -2.25 6.77
C HIS A 12 7.27 -1.70 6.85
N PRO A 13 8.01 -1.88 7.97
CA PRO A 13 9.37 -1.34 8.11
C PRO A 13 10.36 -1.83 7.05
N ALA A 14 10.11 -2.99 6.44
CA ALA A 14 10.92 -3.51 5.35
C ALA A 14 10.56 -2.92 3.97
N GLY A 15 9.55 -2.05 3.88
CA GLY A 15 9.17 -1.33 2.65
C GLY A 15 8.43 -2.16 1.59
N ASN A 16 8.26 -3.45 1.81
CA ASN A 16 7.69 -4.40 0.84
C ASN A 16 6.17 -4.56 0.93
N ILE A 17 5.52 -4.01 1.96
CA ILE A 17 4.08 -4.16 2.21
C ILE A 17 3.49 -2.83 2.64
N ILE A 18 2.25 -2.59 2.22
CA ILE A 18 1.40 -1.51 2.71
C ILE A 18 0.07 -2.04 3.24
N ALA A 19 -0.37 -1.51 4.37
CA ALA A 19 -1.70 -1.73 4.91
C ALA A 19 -2.54 -0.46 4.77
N THR A 20 -3.77 -0.58 4.25
CA THR A 20 -4.73 0.51 4.12
C THR A 20 -6.04 0.17 4.84
N GLY A 21 -6.54 1.12 5.62
CA GLY A 21 -7.82 1.01 6.32
C GLY A 21 -8.85 1.95 5.69
N GLY A 22 -9.94 1.38 5.20
CA GLY A 22 -11.04 2.12 4.60
C GLY A 22 -12.20 2.34 5.56
N GLU A 23 -12.98 3.38 5.29
CA GLU A 23 -14.28 3.60 5.94
C GLU A 23 -15.31 2.51 5.61
N ASP A 24 -15.01 1.69 4.60
CA ASP A 24 -15.76 0.47 4.25
C ASP A 24 -15.66 -0.63 5.32
N GLY A 25 -14.93 -0.38 6.41
CA GLY A 25 -14.75 -1.31 7.54
C GLY A 25 -13.71 -2.40 7.25
N TYR A 26 -13.04 -2.35 6.11
CA TYR A 26 -12.02 -3.30 5.73
C TYR A 26 -10.62 -2.72 5.91
N VAL A 27 -9.72 -3.60 6.35
CA VAL A 27 -8.27 -3.39 6.22
C VAL A 27 -7.78 -4.26 5.08
N ARG A 28 -6.96 -3.70 4.20
CA ARG A 28 -6.35 -4.40 3.09
C ARG A 28 -4.85 -4.33 3.21
N VAL A 29 -4.20 -5.44 2.90
CA VAL A 29 -2.75 -5.55 2.88
C VAL A 29 -2.35 -5.83 1.44
N GLN A 30 -1.38 -5.05 0.94
CA GLN A 30 -0.83 -5.23 -0.40
C GLN A 30 0.68 -5.41 -0.30
N GLU A 31 1.17 -6.49 -0.90
CA GLU A 31 2.58 -6.72 -1.17
C GLU A 31 2.95 -6.02 -2.48
N PHE A 32 4.10 -5.35 -2.48
CA PHE A 32 4.66 -4.76 -3.69
C PHE A 32 5.37 -5.82 -4.52
N ASP A 33 5.24 -5.71 -5.84
CA ASP A 33 5.99 -6.52 -6.79
C ASP A 33 7.39 -5.94 -7.03
N ASP A 34 8.26 -6.77 -7.61
CA ASP A 34 9.64 -6.39 -7.89
C ASP A 34 9.70 -5.18 -8.85
N ASP A 35 8.74 -5.05 -9.77
CA ASP A 35 8.63 -3.92 -10.69
C ASP A 35 8.46 -2.58 -9.95
N TYR A 36 7.65 -2.55 -8.88
CA TYR A 36 7.51 -1.37 -8.04
C TYR A 36 8.75 -1.10 -7.19
N LEU A 37 9.40 -2.15 -6.69
CA LEU A 37 10.58 -2.04 -5.82
C LEU A 37 11.83 -1.59 -6.59
N ASP A 38 11.96 -2.02 -7.84
CA ASP A 38 13.11 -1.71 -8.70
C ASP A 38 12.94 -0.41 -9.50
N PHE A 39 11.79 0.27 -9.36
CA PHE A 39 11.53 1.52 -10.05
C PHE A 39 12.55 2.60 -9.68
N LYS A 40 13.26 3.11 -10.68
CA LYS A 40 14.22 4.21 -10.57
C LYS A 40 13.89 5.28 -11.60
N TYR A 41 13.97 6.54 -11.19
CA TYR A 41 13.92 7.67 -12.11
C TYR A 41 15.28 7.84 -12.79
N ASP A 42 15.28 7.95 -14.12
CA ASP A 42 16.42 8.52 -14.85
C ASP A 42 16.39 10.04 -14.68
N TYR A 43 17.46 10.60 -14.10
CA TYR A 43 17.68 12.05 -13.96
C TYR A 43 18.44 12.60 -15.17
#